data_AF-V4JGB1-F1
#
_entry.id   AF-V4JGB1-F1
#
_cell.length_a   1.000
_cell.length_b   1.000
_cell.length_c   1.000
_cell.angle_alpha   90.00
_cell.angle_beta   90.00
_cell.angle_gamma   90.00
#
_symmetry.space_group_name_H-M   'P 1'
#
loop_
_entity.id
_entity.type
_entity.pdbx_description
1 polymer ?
#
loop_
_entity_poly.entity_id
_entity_poly.type
_entity_poly.pdbx_seq_one_letter_code
_entity_poly.pdbx_strand_id
1 'polypeptide(L)' 'MTGILGLIHLVITVYALVRIFQSNAGTGSKVLWTVLILLLPVLGLILWLLFGPKG' A
#
# COMPACT_ATOMS: atom_id res chain seq x y z
N MET A 1 1.57 -22.55 6.91
CA MET A 1 1.52 -21.09 6.65
C MET A 1 1.57 -20.38 8.01
N THR A 2 2.72 -19.89 8.43
CA THR A 2 2.91 -19.26 9.75
C THR A 2 2.23 -17.89 9.80
N GLY A 3 1.28 -17.69 10.72
CA GLY A 3 0.47 -16.47 10.82
C GLY A 3 1.27 -15.17 11.02
N ILE A 4 2.53 -15.26 11.46
CA ILE A 4 3.43 -14.11 11.64
C ILE A 4 3.73 -13.39 10.31
N LEU A 5 3.95 -14.14 9.22
CA LEU A 5 4.22 -13.52 7.91
C LEU A 5 2.99 -12.77 7.38
N GLY A 6 1.79 -13.32 7.59
CA GLY A 6 0.54 -12.65 7.26
C GLY A 6 0.31 -11.39 8.10
N LEU A 7 0.67 -11.43 9.39
CA LEU A 7 0.57 -10.28 10.28
C LEU A 7 1.52 -9.15 9.87
N ILE A 8 2.77 -9.46 9.54
CA ILE A 8 3.74 -8.48 9.02
C ILE A 8 3.21 -7.84 7.74
N HIS A 9 2.72 -8.67 6.82
CA HIS A 9 2.16 -8.19 5.57
C HIS A 9 0.97 -7.24 5.82
N LEU A 10 0.06 -7.60 6.71
CA LEU A 10 -1.08 -6.76 7.09
C LEU A 10 -0.65 -5.42 7.68
N VAL A 11 0.34 -5.40 8.58
CA VAL A 11 0.86 -4.15 9.17
C VAL A 11 1.44 -3.24 8.08
N ILE A 12 2.23 -3.79 7.15
CA ILE A 12 2.81 -3.02 6.05
C ILE A 12 1.72 -2.49 5.12
N THR A 13 0.69 -3.30 4.81
CA THR A 13 -0.45 -2.88 4.00
C THR A 13 -1.19 -1.73 4.63
N VAL A 14 -1.54 -1.81 5.92
CA VAL A 14 -2.22 -0.72 6.63
C VAL A 14 -1.37 0.56 6.61
N TYR A 15 -0.07 0.44 6.88
CA TYR A 15 0.86 1.57 6.81
C TYR A 15 0.88 2.24 5.43
N ALA A 16 0.93 1.44 4.36
CA ALA A 16 0.90 1.95 2.99
C ALA A 16 -0.39 2.70 2.67
N LEU A 17 -1.56 2.15 3.04
CA LEU A 17 -2.84 2.85 2.85
C LEU A 17 -2.89 4.17 3.61
N VAL A 18 -2.50 4.19 4.90
CA VAL A 18 -2.49 5.43 5.70
C VAL A 18 -1.65 6.50 5.01
N ARG A 19 -0.45 6.14 4.54
CA ARG A 19 0.46 7.05 3.82
C ARG A 19 -0.13 7.55 2.50
N ILE A 20 -0.82 6.69 1.74
CA ILE A 20 -1.53 7.09 0.52
C ILE A 20 -2.61 8.12 0.85
N PHE A 21 -3.43 7.87 1.86
CA PHE A 21 -4.53 8.79 2.22
C PHE A 21 -4.03 10.11 2.81
N GLN A 22 -2.93 10.09 3.56
CA GLN A 22 -2.29 11.29 4.10
C GLN A 22 -1.53 12.10 3.04
N SER A 23 -1.24 11.53 1.87
CA SER A 23 -0.55 12.27 0.82
C SER A 23 -1.39 13.38 0.19
N ASN A 24 -0.72 14.38 -0.38
CA ASN A 24 -1.29 15.46 -1.20
C ASN A 24 -1.72 14.99 -2.61
N ALA A 25 -1.62 13.69 -2.91
CA ALA A 25 -2.06 13.15 -4.18
C ALA A 25 -3.58 13.31 -4.37
N GLY A 26 -4.01 13.57 -5.60
CA GLY A 26 -5.44 13.64 -5.93
C GLY A 26 -6.16 12.30 -5.70
N THR A 27 -7.49 12.34 -5.57
CA THR A 27 -8.33 11.17 -5.28
C THR A 27 -8.11 10.00 -6.24
N GLY A 28 -7.97 10.27 -7.55
CA GLY A 28 -7.73 9.21 -8.55
C GLY A 28 -6.42 8.45 -8.32
N SER A 29 -5.36 9.14 -7.91
CA SER A 29 -4.08 8.51 -7.59
C SER A 29 -4.18 7.66 -6.33
N LYS A 30 -4.88 8.15 -5.30
CA LYS A 30 -5.13 7.39 -4.05
C LYS A 30 -5.88 6.09 -4.32
N VAL A 31 -6.92 6.14 -5.15
CA VAL A 31 -7.70 4.97 -5.54
C VAL A 31 -6.84 3.98 -6.34
N LEU A 32 -6.09 4.46 -7.34
CA LEU A 32 -5.23 3.60 -8.16
C LEU A 32 -4.21 2.84 -7.30
N TRP A 33 -3.51 3.52 -6.39
CA TRP A 33 -2.53 2.89 -5.52
C TRP A 33 -3.17 1.92 -4.53
N THR A 34 -4.35 2.24 -4.00
CA THR A 34 -5.09 1.33 -3.11
C THR A 34 -5.48 0.05 -3.85
N VAL A 35 -6.05 0.16 -5.04
CA VAL A 35 -6.45 -0.99 -5.87
C VAL A 35 -5.22 -1.82 -6.27
N LEU A 36 -4.12 -1.17 -6.65
CA LEU A 36 -2.88 -1.85 -7.03
C LEU A 36 -2.32 -2.72 -5.88
N ILE A 37 -2.28 -2.19 -4.64
CA ILE A 37 -1.81 -2.94 -3.47
C ILE A 37 -2.74 -4.11 -3.14
N LEU A 38 -4.06 -3.94 -3.28
CA LEU A 38 -5.02 -5.01 -2.97
C LEU A 38 -5.01 -6.14 -4.01
N LEU A 39 -4.86 -5.81 -5.30
CA LEU A 39 -4.79 -6.81 -6.37
C LEU A 39 -3.42 -7.50 -6.44
N LEU A 40 -2.35 -6.77 -6.11
CA LEU A 40 -0.99 -7.29 -6.08
C LEU A 40 -0.39 -7.07 -4.68
N PRO A 41 -0.61 -7.97 -3.71
CA PRO A 41 -0.24 -7.73 -2.31
C PRO A 41 1.26 -7.46 -2.13
N VAL A 42 2.11 -8.33 -2.68
CA VAL A 42 3.57 -8.18 -2.55
C VAL A 42 4.12 -7.17 -3.54
N LEU A 43 3.78 -7.31 -4.82
CA LEU A 43 4.31 -6.44 -5.88
C LEU A 43 3.79 -5.00 -5.78
N GLY A 44 2.50 -4.82 -5.47
CA GLY A 44 1.89 -3.50 -5.28
C GLY A 44 2.52 -2.75 -4.10
N LEU A 45 2.86 -3.46 -3.00
CA LEU A 45 3.62 -2.86 -1.90
C LEU A 45 5.04 -2.47 -2.31
N ILE A 46 5.74 -3.30 -3.09
CA ILE A 46 7.08 -2.97 -3.60
C ILE A 46 7.01 -1.75 -4.52
N LEU A 47 6.06 -1.71 -5.46
CA LEU A 47 5.86 -0.58 -6.36
C LEU A 47 5.50 0.69 -5.60
N TRP A 48 4.64 0.60 -4.58
CA TRP A 48 4.30 1.73 -3.73
C TRP A 48 5.50 2.21 -2.91
N LEU A 49 6.36 1.31 -2.45
CA LEU A 49 7.60 1.67 -1.76
C LEU A 49 8.58 2.40 -2.68
N LEU A 50 8.51 2.23 -4.00
CA LEU A 50 9.41 2.93 -4.92
C LEU A 50 8.79 4.21 -5.49
N PHE A 51 7.52 4.14 -5.91
CA PHE A 51 6.86 5.19 -6.69
C PHE A 51 5.56 5.70 -6.06
N GLY A 52 5.14 5.14 -4.93
CA GLY A 52 3.92 5.50 -4.24
C GLY A 52 3.95 6.93 -3.68
N PRO A 53 2.78 7.58 -3.57
CA PRO A 53 2.67 8.92 -3.03
C PRO A 53 2.99 8.90 -1.54
N LYS A 54 3.95 9.74 -1.13
CA LYS A 54 4.49 9.81 0.22
C LYS A 54 4.73 11.28 0.56
N GLY A 55 3.67 11.97 0.96
CA GLY A 55 3.73 13.40 1.25
C GLY A 55 2.43 14.08 0.93
#